data_AF-A0A7V9P010-F1
#
_entry.id   AF-A0A7V9P010-F1
#
_cell.length_a   1.000
_cell.length_b   1.000
_cell.length_c   1.000
_cell.angle_alpha   90.00
_cell.angle_beta   90.00
_cell.angle_gamma   90.00
#
_symmetry.space_group_name_H-M   'P 1'
#
loop_
_entity.id
_entity.type
_entity.pdbx_description
1 polymer ?
#
loop_
_entity_poly.entity_id
_entity_poly.type
_entity_poly.pdbx_seq_one_letter_code
_entity_poly.pdbx_strand_id
1 'polypeptide(L)'
;MNQELKQEEREVIKLVVFFKKKAETWSAETEIPQEFKQLMETCDKLVEQINIHAQSRELILSERELLKKLVKDNAQCPRCNKNENLKLIGTEKNEKDWQSNKYKCRKCNITFVWNAPNNPWDMIPYVESVVAEIEKKAEANDLDDATKQHFIESIAQMKSNLEKLKPVVENSAADIANLELRDKEMAEIVHKFKKHLMIEKIKLED
;
A
#
# COMPACT_ATOMS: atom_id res chain seq x y z
N MET A 1 -0.77 -20.46 10.25
CA MET A 1 -1.12 -19.19 10.92
C MET A 1 -0.83 -18.08 9.93
N ASN A 2 -1.78 -17.17 9.69
CA ASN A 2 -1.60 -16.08 8.71
C ASN A 2 -0.35 -15.25 9.09
N GLN A 3 0.56 -15.05 8.13
CA GLN A 3 1.84 -14.38 8.38
C GLN A 3 1.69 -12.87 8.61
N GLU A 4 0.57 -12.29 8.19
CA GLU A 4 0.29 -10.84 8.22
C GLU A 4 -0.49 -10.37 9.46
N LEU A 5 -0.66 -11.26 10.45
CA LEU A 5 -1.27 -10.90 11.73
C LEU A 5 -0.33 -9.99 12.53
N LYS A 6 -0.87 -8.88 13.07
CA LYS A 6 -0.22 -8.03 14.08
C LYS A 6 -0.02 -8.79 15.37
N GLN A 7 0.88 -8.30 16.23
CA GLN A 7 1.21 -8.98 17.48
C GLN A 7 -0.02 -9.16 18.37
N GLU A 8 -0.84 -8.14 18.52
CA GLU A 8 -2.04 -8.12 19.36
C GLU A 8 -3.10 -9.10 18.82
N GLU A 9 -3.27 -9.16 17.50
CA GLU A 9 -4.15 -10.12 16.81
C GLU A 9 -3.70 -11.57 17.09
N ARG A 10 -2.39 -11.86 17.03
CA ARG A 10 -1.84 -13.18 17.37
C ARG A 10 -2.06 -13.53 18.84
N GLU A 11 -1.92 -12.57 19.74
CA GLU A 11 -2.13 -12.77 21.17
C GLU A 11 -3.59 -13.10 21.49
N VAL A 12 -4.55 -12.42 20.87
CA VAL A 12 -5.98 -12.77 20.99
C VAL A 12 -6.25 -14.17 20.47
N ILE A 13 -5.73 -14.54 19.28
CA ILE A 13 -5.90 -15.89 18.74
C ILE A 13 -5.33 -16.95 19.69
N LYS A 14 -4.18 -16.69 20.31
CA LYS A 14 -3.60 -17.59 21.32
C LYS A 14 -4.50 -17.74 22.54
N LEU A 15 -5.11 -16.65 23.03
CA LEU A 15 -6.08 -16.70 24.12
C LEU A 15 -7.31 -17.52 23.73
N VAL A 16 -7.87 -17.32 22.54
CA VAL A 16 -9.00 -18.12 22.05
C VAL A 16 -8.64 -19.60 21.99
N VAL A 17 -7.45 -19.96 21.50
CA VAL A 17 -6.98 -21.36 21.46
C VAL A 17 -6.87 -21.95 22.87
N PHE A 18 -6.46 -21.17 23.87
CA PHE A 18 -6.47 -21.61 25.26
C PHE A 18 -7.88 -21.95 25.74
N PHE A 19 -8.87 -21.08 25.50
CA PHE A 19 -10.26 -21.34 25.89
C PHE A 19 -10.86 -22.54 25.15
N LYS A 20 -10.53 -22.73 23.86
CA LYS A 20 -10.91 -23.95 23.10
C LYS A 20 -10.43 -25.23 23.77
N LYS A 21 -9.15 -25.29 24.11
CA LYS A 21 -8.56 -26.47 24.77
C LYS A 21 -9.18 -26.74 26.14
N LYS A 22 -9.52 -25.68 26.89
CA LYS A 22 -10.26 -25.80 28.15
C LYS A 22 -11.69 -26.32 27.92
N ALA A 23 -12.38 -25.84 26.89
CA ALA A 23 -13.70 -26.34 26.49
C ALA A 23 -13.67 -27.85 26.21
N GLU A 24 -12.69 -28.30 25.44
CA GLU A 24 -12.50 -29.71 25.07
C GLU A 24 -12.27 -30.58 26.31
N THR A 25 -11.48 -30.08 27.27
CA THR A 25 -11.22 -30.76 28.54
C THR A 25 -12.51 -30.89 29.37
N TRP A 26 -13.26 -29.79 29.51
CA TRP A 26 -14.53 -29.80 30.24
C TRP A 26 -15.56 -30.69 29.59
N SER A 27 -15.67 -30.69 28.26
CA SER A 27 -16.60 -31.58 27.55
C SER A 27 -16.35 -33.07 27.81
N ALA A 28 -15.14 -33.46 28.21
CA ALA A 28 -14.80 -34.83 28.57
C ALA A 28 -15.16 -35.18 30.03
N GLU A 29 -15.26 -34.17 30.90
CA GLU A 29 -15.43 -34.34 32.36
C GLU A 29 -16.84 -33.97 32.85
N THR A 30 -17.48 -32.96 32.24
CA THR A 30 -18.75 -32.34 32.69
C THR A 30 -19.49 -31.63 31.54
N GLU A 31 -20.73 -31.18 31.78
CA GLU A 31 -21.46 -30.35 30.81
C GLU A 31 -20.94 -28.91 30.81
N ILE A 32 -20.57 -28.40 29.62
CA ILE A 32 -20.07 -27.03 29.47
C ILE A 32 -21.17 -26.00 29.75
N PRO A 33 -20.94 -25.00 30.63
CA PRO A 33 -21.89 -23.91 30.88
C PRO A 33 -22.31 -23.18 29.60
N GLN A 34 -23.58 -22.79 29.51
CA GLN A 34 -24.11 -22.09 28.31
C GLN A 34 -23.38 -20.78 28.01
N GLU A 35 -23.03 -20.01 29.04
CA GLU A 35 -22.27 -18.76 28.92
C GLU A 35 -20.90 -19.00 28.26
N PHE A 36 -20.25 -20.11 28.60
CA PHE A 36 -18.97 -20.49 28.01
C PHE A 36 -19.12 -20.88 26.53
N LYS A 37 -20.19 -21.58 26.16
CA LYS A 37 -20.49 -21.86 24.73
C LYS A 37 -20.67 -20.58 23.92
N GLN A 38 -21.37 -19.58 24.48
CA GLN A 38 -21.56 -18.28 23.84
C GLN A 38 -20.23 -17.50 23.70
N LEU A 39 -19.38 -17.54 24.73
CA LEU A 39 -18.03 -16.97 24.67
C LEU A 39 -17.22 -17.61 23.54
N MET A 40 -17.25 -18.95 23.41
CA MET A 40 -16.54 -19.67 22.36
C MET A 40 -17.02 -19.30 20.96
N GLU A 41 -18.33 -19.21 20.75
CA GLU A 41 -18.90 -18.79 19.47
C GLU A 41 -18.48 -17.35 19.11
N THR A 42 -18.46 -16.46 20.10
CA THR A 42 -18.01 -15.07 19.92
C THR A 42 -16.52 -15.01 19.58
N CYS A 43 -15.71 -15.84 20.24
CA CYS A 43 -14.28 -15.97 19.95
C CYS A 43 -14.03 -16.45 18.51
N ASP A 44 -14.82 -17.41 18.03
CA ASP A 44 -14.70 -17.94 16.67
C ASP A 44 -15.00 -16.88 15.61
N LYS A 45 -16.10 -16.14 15.79
CA LYS A 45 -16.45 -15.02 14.91
C LYS A 45 -15.37 -13.95 14.90
N LEU A 46 -14.79 -13.63 16.05
CA LEU A 46 -13.70 -12.65 16.12
C LEU A 46 -12.44 -13.14 15.40
N VAL A 47 -12.04 -14.40 15.60
CA VAL A 47 -10.87 -14.97 14.92
C VAL A 47 -11.08 -14.99 13.41
N GLU A 48 -12.27 -15.31 12.94
CA GLU A 48 -12.63 -15.22 11.53
C GLU A 48 -12.48 -13.79 11.00
N GLN A 49 -13.06 -12.80 11.70
CA GLN A 49 -12.95 -11.38 11.34
C GLN A 49 -11.50 -10.89 11.31
N ILE A 50 -10.67 -11.26 12.29
CA ILE A 50 -9.25 -10.92 12.34
C ILE A 50 -8.51 -11.49 11.11
N ASN A 51 -8.80 -12.76 10.75
CA ASN A 51 -8.14 -13.39 9.61
C ASN A 51 -8.56 -12.74 8.28
N ILE A 52 -9.85 -12.45 8.09
CA ILE A 52 -10.37 -11.76 6.90
C ILE A 52 -9.72 -10.37 6.79
N HIS A 53 -9.65 -9.64 7.90
CA HIS A 53 -9.04 -8.31 7.95
C HIS A 53 -7.55 -8.35 7.60
N ALA A 54 -6.81 -9.32 8.13
CA ALA A 54 -5.40 -9.52 7.80
C ALA A 54 -5.18 -9.86 6.32
N GLN A 55 -6.04 -10.70 5.72
CA GLN A 55 -6.00 -11.00 4.28
C GLN A 55 -6.33 -9.76 3.42
N SER A 56 -7.32 -8.98 3.82
CA SER A 56 -7.66 -7.73 3.12
C SER A 56 -6.51 -6.73 3.17
N ARG A 57 -5.81 -6.62 4.31
CA ARG A 57 -4.62 -5.79 4.48
C ARG A 57 -3.52 -6.22 3.51
N GLU A 58 -3.22 -7.53 3.46
CA GLU A 58 -2.21 -8.09 2.55
C GLU A 58 -2.53 -7.76 1.08
N LEU A 59 -3.77 -7.99 0.66
CA LEU A 59 -4.21 -7.73 -0.71
C LEU A 59 -4.00 -6.26 -1.10
N ILE A 60 -4.53 -5.32 -0.32
CA ILE A 60 -4.45 -3.88 -0.61
C ILE A 60 -2.99 -3.41 -0.65
N LEU A 61 -2.15 -3.87 0.29
CA LEU A 61 -0.73 -3.51 0.31
C LEU A 61 0.02 -4.09 -0.89
N SER A 62 -0.31 -5.32 -1.30
CA SER A 62 0.29 -5.95 -2.48
C SER A 62 -0.07 -5.22 -3.77
N GLU A 63 -1.34 -4.82 -3.94
CA GLU A 63 -1.81 -4.04 -5.09
C GLU A 63 -1.12 -2.68 -5.15
N ARG A 64 -0.98 -2.00 -4.00
CA ARG A 64 -0.26 -0.74 -3.91
C ARG A 64 1.21 -0.86 -4.31
N GLU A 65 1.86 -1.96 -3.94
CA GLU A 65 3.24 -2.22 -4.31
C GLU A 65 3.38 -2.56 -5.80
N LEU A 66 2.41 -3.25 -6.40
CA LEU A 66 2.35 -3.46 -7.85
C LEU A 66 2.23 -2.12 -8.60
N LEU A 67 1.40 -1.20 -8.12
CA LEU A 67 1.26 0.12 -8.74
C LEU A 67 2.57 0.92 -8.71
N LYS A 68 3.36 0.84 -7.64
CA LYS A 68 4.70 1.46 -7.61
C LYS A 68 5.60 0.94 -8.72
N LYS A 69 5.54 -0.38 -9.00
CA LYS A 69 6.36 -1.03 -10.03
C LYS A 69 5.93 -0.69 -11.47
N LEU A 70 4.75 -0.11 -11.68
CA LEU A 70 4.32 0.35 -13.00
C LEU A 70 5.17 1.52 -13.50
N VAL A 71 5.72 2.33 -12.59
CA VAL A 71 6.62 3.42 -12.95
C VAL A 71 7.98 2.85 -13.31
N LYS A 72 8.24 2.74 -14.61
CA LYS A 72 9.54 2.28 -15.12
C LYS A 72 10.59 3.35 -14.92
N ASP A 73 11.67 2.94 -14.27
CA ASP A 73 12.87 3.75 -14.12
C ASP A 73 13.69 3.73 -15.41
N ASN A 74 13.61 4.81 -16.20
CA ASN A 74 14.38 5.02 -17.41
C ASN A 74 15.51 6.06 -17.20
N ALA A 75 16.02 6.20 -15.98
CA ALA A 75 17.05 7.19 -15.67
C ALA A 75 18.32 6.99 -16.52
N GLN A 76 18.88 8.11 -16.97
CA GLN A 76 20.15 8.15 -17.70
C GLN A 76 21.11 9.14 -17.05
N CYS A 77 22.41 8.82 -17.05
CA CYS A 77 23.41 9.75 -16.56
C CYS A 77 23.44 11.01 -17.44
N PRO A 78 23.28 12.23 -16.91
CA PRO A 78 23.26 13.45 -17.72
C PRO A 78 24.61 13.79 -18.38
N ARG A 79 25.70 13.11 -17.99
CA ARG A 79 27.04 13.29 -18.59
C ARG A 79 27.40 12.26 -19.65
N CYS A 80 26.99 11.00 -19.47
CA CYS A 80 27.37 9.93 -20.40
C CYS A 80 26.18 9.25 -21.10
N ASN A 81 24.95 9.64 -20.77
CA ASN A 81 23.68 9.13 -21.30
C ASN A 81 23.53 7.61 -21.20
N LYS A 82 24.28 6.96 -20.29
CA LYS A 82 24.19 5.52 -20.02
C LYS A 82 23.46 5.27 -18.70
N ASN A 83 22.60 4.25 -18.68
CA ASN A 83 21.91 3.78 -17.48
C ASN A 83 22.69 2.67 -16.73
N GLU A 84 23.47 1.85 -17.44
CA GLU A 84 24.21 0.68 -16.91
C GLU A 84 25.11 1.00 -15.71
N ASN A 85 25.59 2.24 -15.63
CA ASN A 85 26.53 2.70 -14.60
C ASN A 85 25.84 3.41 -13.44
N LEU A 86 24.51 3.44 -13.39
CA LEU A 86 23.75 4.12 -12.36
C LEU A 86 23.58 3.20 -11.14
N LYS A 87 23.85 3.74 -9.96
CA LYS A 87 23.50 3.14 -8.68
C LYS A 87 22.43 4.02 -8.02
N LEU A 88 21.29 3.44 -7.68
CA LEU A 88 20.31 4.08 -6.80
C LEU A 88 20.95 4.28 -5.42
N ILE A 89 20.96 5.53 -4.94
CA ILE A 89 21.56 5.90 -3.65
C ILE A 89 20.54 6.48 -2.66
N GLY A 90 19.32 6.78 -3.11
CA GLY A 90 18.24 7.27 -2.26
C GLY A 90 17.10 7.87 -3.07
N THR A 91 16.26 8.63 -2.39
CA THR A 91 15.17 9.41 -2.99
C THR A 91 15.22 10.83 -2.46
N GLU A 92 14.76 11.80 -3.25
CA GLU A 92 14.71 13.20 -2.88
C GLU A 92 13.37 13.80 -3.33
N LYS A 93 12.81 14.70 -2.53
CA LYS A 93 11.60 15.45 -2.88
C LYS A 93 11.97 16.74 -3.58
N ASN A 94 11.24 17.11 -4.62
CA ASN A 94 11.40 18.40 -5.29
C ASN A 94 10.54 19.50 -4.64
N GLU A 95 10.53 20.70 -5.23
CA GLU A 95 9.73 21.85 -4.77
C GLU A 95 8.21 21.63 -4.82
N LYS A 96 7.75 20.64 -5.60
CA LYS A 96 6.34 20.23 -5.72
C LYS A 96 6.02 19.02 -4.82
N ASP A 97 6.92 18.69 -3.89
CA ASP A 97 6.86 17.51 -3.00
C ASP A 97 6.91 16.14 -3.71
N TRP A 98 7.17 16.10 -5.02
CA TRP A 98 7.27 14.85 -5.77
C TRP A 98 8.53 14.09 -5.41
N GLN A 99 8.38 12.81 -5.10
CA GLN A 99 9.48 11.93 -4.77
C GLN A 99 10.12 11.36 -6.04
N SER A 100 11.41 11.64 -6.20
CA SER A 100 12.23 11.14 -7.32
C SER A 100 13.42 10.32 -6.82
N ASN A 101 13.92 9.44 -7.67
CA ASN A 101 15.10 8.64 -7.38
C ASN A 101 16.39 9.46 -7.53
N LYS A 102 17.33 9.24 -6.61
CA LYS A 102 18.68 9.84 -6.61
C LYS A 102 19.70 8.79 -7.01
N TYR A 103 20.52 9.12 -8.00
CA TYR A 103 21.51 8.19 -8.56
C TYR A 103 22.93 8.71 -8.39
N LYS A 104 23.87 7.76 -8.29
CA LYS A 104 25.30 7.99 -8.51
C LYS A 104 25.72 7.27 -9.79
N CYS A 105 26.23 8.01 -10.78
CA CYS A 105 26.88 7.40 -11.94
C CYS A 105 28.31 6.96 -11.55
N ARG A 106 28.58 5.66 -11.59
CA ARG A 106 29.90 5.09 -11.24
C ARG A 106 30.99 5.49 -12.24
N LYS A 107 30.63 5.67 -13.52
CA LYS A 107 31.57 6.08 -14.58
C LYS A 107 31.94 7.55 -14.51
N CYS A 108 30.94 8.43 -14.37
CA CYS A 108 31.14 9.88 -14.35
C CYS A 108 31.41 10.45 -12.95
N ASN A 109 31.26 9.61 -11.92
CA ASN A 109 31.36 9.97 -10.50
C ASN A 109 30.53 11.21 -10.11
N ILE A 110 29.34 11.35 -10.68
CA ILE A 110 28.38 12.41 -10.33
C ILE A 110 27.17 11.82 -9.60
N THR A 111 26.54 12.66 -8.80
CA THR A 111 25.24 12.40 -8.20
C THR A 111 24.21 13.36 -8.78
N PHE A 112 23.03 12.85 -9.08
CA PHE A 112 21.91 13.64 -9.59
C PHE A 112 20.58 13.03 -9.14
N VAL A 113 19.55 13.86 -9.07
CA VAL A 113 18.17 13.45 -8.86
C VAL A 113 17.52 13.34 -10.24
N TRP A 114 16.82 12.24 -10.48
CA TRP A 114 16.07 12.09 -11.72
C TRP A 114 14.87 13.03 -11.71
N ASN A 115 14.61 13.68 -12.84
CA ASN A 115 13.55 14.68 -12.94
C ASN A 115 12.14 14.07 -12.84
N ALA A 116 11.97 12.83 -13.32
CA ALA A 116 10.69 12.15 -13.25
C ALA A 116 10.47 11.50 -11.88
N PRO A 117 9.25 11.57 -11.31
CA PRO A 117 8.92 10.91 -10.05
C PRO A 117 9.07 9.39 -10.12
N ASN A 118 9.20 8.76 -8.96
CA ASN A 118 9.44 7.31 -8.84
C ASN A 118 8.19 6.51 -8.46
N ASN A 119 7.03 7.15 -8.39
CA ASN A 119 5.79 6.55 -7.94
C ASN A 119 4.60 7.10 -8.74
N PRO A 120 3.50 6.34 -8.87
CA PRO A 120 2.38 6.71 -9.74
C PRO A 120 1.60 7.94 -9.25
N TRP A 121 1.57 8.20 -7.94
CA TRP A 121 0.83 9.33 -7.35
C TRP A 121 1.44 10.67 -7.73
N ASP A 122 2.77 10.76 -7.75
CA ASP A 122 3.50 11.93 -8.21
C ASP A 122 3.66 11.95 -9.73
N MET A 123 3.68 10.78 -10.38
CA MET A 123 3.84 10.68 -11.84
C MET A 123 2.63 11.27 -12.59
N ILE A 124 1.40 11.09 -12.09
CA ILE A 124 0.21 11.67 -12.71
C ILE A 124 0.31 13.20 -12.84
N PRO A 125 0.46 13.97 -11.74
CA PRO A 125 0.56 15.43 -11.83
C PRO A 125 1.85 15.88 -12.56
N TYR A 126 2.91 15.08 -12.54
CA TYR A 126 4.08 15.30 -13.39
C TYR A 126 3.74 15.24 -14.88
N VAL A 127 3.09 14.17 -15.35
CA VAL A 127 2.69 14.03 -16.75
C VAL A 127 1.67 15.09 -17.16
N GLU A 128 0.71 15.44 -16.29
CA GLU A 128 -0.21 16.56 -16.52
C GLU A 128 0.55 17.87 -16.76
N SER A 129 1.60 18.15 -15.98
CA SER A 129 2.43 19.35 -16.17
C SER A 129 3.24 19.31 -17.48
N VAL A 130 3.76 18.14 -17.87
CA VAL A 130 4.48 17.96 -19.13
C VAL A 130 3.54 18.15 -20.33
N VAL A 131 2.32 17.63 -20.26
CA VAL A 131 1.31 17.81 -21.30
C VAL A 131 1.00 19.29 -21.49
N ALA A 132 0.77 20.04 -20.40
CA ALA A 132 0.51 21.47 -20.46
C ALA A 132 1.68 22.27 -21.08
N GLU A 133 2.92 21.89 -20.79
CA GLU A 133 4.10 22.50 -21.41
C GLU A 133 4.20 22.22 -22.91
N ILE A 134 3.86 21.01 -23.35
CA ILE A 134 3.88 20.63 -24.76
C ILE A 134 2.75 21.35 -25.51
N GLU A 135 1.55 21.47 -24.92
CA GLU A 135 0.44 22.23 -25.49
C GLU A 135 0.84 23.69 -25.73
N LYS A 136 1.44 24.33 -24.73
CA LYS A 136 1.94 25.71 -24.86
C LYS A 136 2.98 25.86 -25.97
N LYS A 137 3.83 24.85 -26.18
CA LYS A 137 4.82 24.85 -27.28
C LYS A 137 4.15 24.62 -28.63
N ALA A 138 3.15 23.75 -28.72
CA ALA A 138 2.40 23.48 -29.95
C ALA A 138 1.61 24.72 -30.42
N GLU A 139 1.14 25.54 -29.47
CA GLU A 139 0.47 26.82 -29.73
C GLU A 139 1.43 27.94 -30.18
N ALA A 140 2.75 27.76 -30.01
CA ALA A 140 3.72 28.75 -30.48
C ALA A 140 3.80 28.72 -32.03
N ASN A 141 3.70 29.90 -32.65
CA ASN A 141 3.57 30.05 -34.10
C ASN A 141 4.80 29.68 -34.94
N ASP A 142 5.91 29.25 -34.31
CA ASP A 142 7.19 29.01 -34.98
C ASP A 142 7.45 27.53 -35.35
N LEU A 143 6.48 26.63 -35.15
CA LEU A 143 6.61 25.22 -35.50
C LEU A 143 6.05 24.90 -36.88
N ASP A 144 6.73 24.04 -37.63
CA ASP A 144 6.22 23.47 -38.87
C ASP A 144 5.06 22.50 -38.62
N ASP A 145 4.22 22.30 -39.63
CA ASP A 145 2.98 21.53 -39.51
C ASP A 145 3.20 20.06 -39.13
N ALA A 146 4.31 19.44 -39.56
CA ALA A 146 4.62 18.06 -39.22
C ALA A 146 5.00 17.94 -37.73
N THR A 147 5.80 18.88 -37.22
CA THR A 147 6.14 18.94 -35.80
C THR A 147 4.92 19.22 -34.91
N LYS A 148 4.02 20.11 -35.35
CA LYS A 148 2.75 20.36 -34.64
C LYS A 148 1.88 19.12 -34.56
N GLN A 149 1.73 18.39 -35.68
CA GLN A 149 0.94 17.16 -35.72
C GLN A 149 1.51 16.10 -34.79
N HIS A 150 2.83 15.92 -34.76
CA HIS A 150 3.48 14.99 -33.83
C HIS A 150 3.21 15.35 -32.36
N PHE A 151 3.22 16.64 -32.00
CA PHE A 151 2.86 17.08 -30.64
C PHE A 151 1.41 16.77 -30.30
N ILE A 152 0.47 17.05 -31.21
CA ILE A 152 -0.96 16.78 -31.01
C ILE A 152 -1.19 15.29 -30.75
N GLU A 153 -0.59 14.41 -31.56
CA GLU A 153 -0.72 12.96 -31.40
C GLU A 153 -0.11 12.47 -30.08
N SER A 154 1.06 12.99 -29.71
CA SER A 154 1.72 12.67 -28.44
C SER A 154 0.88 13.12 -27.24
N ILE A 155 0.32 14.33 -27.29
CA ILE A 155 -0.59 14.87 -26.26
C ILE A 155 -1.81 13.97 -26.12
N ALA A 156 -2.46 13.62 -27.23
CA ALA A 156 -3.65 12.78 -27.22
C ALA A 156 -3.38 11.40 -26.61
N GLN A 157 -2.23 10.80 -26.94
CA GLN A 157 -1.82 9.53 -26.34
C GLN A 157 -1.55 9.65 -24.83
N MET A 158 -0.84 10.70 -24.40
CA MET A 158 -0.57 10.93 -22.97
C MET A 158 -1.86 11.16 -22.18
N LYS A 159 -2.79 11.98 -22.69
CA LYS A 159 -4.10 12.21 -22.07
C LYS A 159 -4.92 10.93 -21.96
N SER A 160 -4.99 10.14 -23.03
CA SER A 160 -5.71 8.86 -23.00
C SER A 160 -5.12 7.86 -21.98
N ASN A 161 -3.80 7.84 -21.82
CA ASN A 161 -3.16 7.02 -20.80
C ASN A 161 -3.45 7.54 -19.37
N LEU A 162 -3.43 8.86 -19.18
CA LEU A 162 -3.79 9.47 -17.89
C LEU A 162 -5.22 9.16 -17.49
N GLU A 163 -6.19 9.27 -18.40
CA GLU A 163 -7.60 8.96 -18.14
C GLU A 163 -7.81 7.52 -17.64
N LYS A 164 -6.98 6.58 -18.10
CA LYS A 164 -7.03 5.18 -17.65
C LYS A 164 -6.34 4.97 -16.30
N LEU A 165 -5.20 5.62 -16.08
CA LEU A 165 -4.37 5.41 -14.89
C LEU A 165 -4.88 6.15 -13.65
N LYS A 166 -5.43 7.35 -13.84
CA LYS A 166 -5.91 8.22 -12.76
C LYS A 166 -6.92 7.52 -11.83
N PRO A 167 -8.03 6.91 -12.32
CA PRO A 167 -8.98 6.24 -11.44
C PRO A 167 -8.37 5.07 -10.68
N VAL A 168 -7.42 4.35 -11.28
CA VAL A 168 -6.74 3.22 -10.62
C VAL A 168 -5.90 3.71 -9.44
N VAL A 169 -5.17 4.81 -9.62
CA VAL A 169 -4.32 5.39 -8.57
C VAL A 169 -5.15 6.03 -7.46
N GLU A 170 -6.24 6.72 -7.82
CA GLU A 170 -7.19 7.32 -6.87
C GLU A 170 -7.91 6.26 -6.03
N ASN A 171 -8.39 5.17 -6.66
CA ASN A 171 -9.00 4.04 -5.94
C ASN A 171 -8.00 3.40 -4.95
N SER A 172 -6.75 3.17 -5.36
CA SER A 172 -5.72 2.64 -4.46
C SER A 172 -5.41 3.58 -3.29
N ALA A 173 -5.50 4.89 -3.48
CA ALA A 173 -5.37 5.85 -2.37
C ALA A 173 -6.55 5.76 -1.41
N ALA A 174 -7.78 5.65 -1.94
CA ALA A 174 -8.98 5.46 -1.14
C ALA A 174 -8.96 4.14 -0.35
N ASP A 175 -8.50 3.05 -0.97
CA ASP A 175 -8.41 1.73 -0.32
C ASP A 175 -7.44 1.73 0.86
N ILE A 176 -6.31 2.44 0.75
CA ILE A 176 -5.38 2.61 1.88
C ILE A 176 -6.00 3.44 2.99
N ALA A 177 -6.66 4.55 2.67
CA ALA A 177 -7.31 5.38 3.68
C ALA A 177 -8.42 4.58 4.42
N ASN A 178 -9.20 3.79 3.68
CA ASN A 178 -10.21 2.90 4.25
C ASN A 178 -9.59 1.78 5.10
N LEU A 179 -8.46 1.21 4.66
CA LEU A 179 -7.72 0.20 5.41
C LEU A 179 -7.19 0.77 6.73
N GLU A 180 -6.64 1.98 6.74
CA GLU A 180 -6.15 2.65 7.95
C GLU A 180 -7.27 2.89 8.96
N LEU A 181 -8.47 3.27 8.50
CA LEU A 181 -9.64 3.43 9.36
C LEU A 181 -10.04 2.09 9.98
N ARG A 182 -10.20 1.05 9.16
CA ARG A 182 -10.55 -0.30 9.63
C ARG A 182 -9.48 -0.89 10.55
N ASP A 183 -8.21 -0.58 10.32
CA ASP A 183 -7.11 -1.00 11.18
C ASP A 183 -7.21 -0.39 12.58
N LYS A 184 -7.65 0.87 12.70
CA LYS A 184 -7.90 1.52 13.99
C LYS A 184 -9.07 0.86 14.72
N GLU A 185 -10.19 0.67 14.03
CA GLU A 185 -11.37 0.01 14.58
C GLU A 185 -11.06 -1.42 15.05
N MET A 186 -10.35 -2.19 14.23
CA MET A 186 -9.94 -3.55 14.57
C MET A 186 -8.99 -3.56 15.77
N ALA A 187 -8.04 -2.62 15.86
CA ALA A 187 -7.15 -2.52 17.01
C ALA A 187 -7.92 -2.27 18.32
N GLU A 188 -8.96 -1.43 18.29
CA GLU A 188 -9.82 -1.22 19.46
C GLU A 188 -10.60 -2.47 19.86
N ILE A 189 -11.18 -3.18 18.88
CA ILE A 189 -11.92 -4.42 19.12
C ILE A 189 -10.99 -5.48 19.72
N VAL A 190 -9.84 -5.71 19.09
CA VAL A 190 -8.81 -6.65 19.53
C VAL A 190 -8.35 -6.31 20.95
N HIS A 191 -8.12 -5.03 21.24
CA HIS A 191 -7.71 -4.60 22.59
C HIS A 191 -8.78 -4.89 23.65
N LYS A 192 -10.03 -4.48 23.41
CA LYS A 192 -11.16 -4.71 24.32
C LYS A 192 -11.37 -6.21 24.56
N PHE A 193 -11.34 -7.00 23.48
CA PHE A 193 -11.56 -8.44 23.56
C PHE A 193 -10.41 -9.17 24.25
N LYS A 194 -9.16 -8.80 23.97
CA LYS A 194 -7.98 -9.29 24.70
C LYS A 194 -8.14 -9.10 26.20
N LYS A 195 -8.51 -7.89 26.63
CA LYS A 195 -8.71 -7.57 28.05
C LYS A 195 -9.82 -8.44 28.66
N HIS A 196 -10.94 -8.60 27.97
CA HIS A 196 -12.03 -9.46 28.41
C HIS A 196 -11.57 -10.92 28.57
N LEU A 197 -10.92 -11.49 27.55
CA LEU A 197 -10.38 -12.85 27.59
C LEU A 197 -9.33 -13.05 28.68
N MET A 198 -8.50 -12.05 28.97
CA MET A 198 -7.55 -12.16 30.08
C MET A 198 -8.26 -12.22 31.44
N ILE A 199 -9.33 -11.44 31.63
CA ILE A 199 -10.14 -11.49 32.86
C ILE A 199 -10.80 -12.87 33.01
N GLU A 200 -11.43 -13.37 31.94
CA GLU A 200 -12.06 -14.69 31.97
C GLU A 200 -11.03 -15.81 32.20
N LYS A 201 -9.80 -15.64 31.69
CA LYS A 201 -8.74 -16.61 31.92
C LYS A 201 -8.36 -16.68 33.39
N ILE A 202 -8.20 -15.53 34.06
CA ILE A 202 -7.87 -15.46 35.48
C ILE A 202 -8.97 -16.15 36.31
N LYS A 203 -10.24 -15.89 36.02
CA LYS A 203 -11.39 -16.53 36.71
C LYS A 203 -11.43 -18.06 36.56
N LEU A 204 -10.79 -18.63 35.54
CA LEU A 204 -10.72 -20.08 35.32
C LEU A 204 -9.49 -20.73 35.94
N GLU A 205 -8.48 -19.94 36.29
CA GLU A 205 -7.23 -20.40 36.89
C GLU A 205 -7.25 -20.22 38.42
N ASP A 206 -8.12 -19.35 38.96
CA ASP A 206 -8.47 -19.21 40.38
C ASP A 206 -9.53 -20.23 40.83
#